data_AF-A0A7C8CHS3-F1
#
_entry.id   AF-A0A7C8CHS3-F1
#
_cell.length_a   1.000
_cell.length_b   1.000
_cell.length_c   1.000
_cell.angle_alpha   90.00
_cell.angle_beta   90.00
_cell.angle_gamma   90.00
#
_symmetry.space_group_name_H-M   'P 1'
#
loop_
_entity.id
_entity.type
_entity.pdbx_description
1 polymer ?
#
loop_
_entity_poly.entity_id
_entity_poly.type
_entity_poly.pdbx_seq_one_letter_code
_entity_poly.pdbx_strand_id
1 'polypeptide(L)'
;MGAIIDVVLPRKVTNEYRGGPVPFYGFCLLFAAQIFSSTVHLLKADSGVNSIASIIVFPFEGPADPNNIIYMFSAIGGVSQMMFTVLYALVLWRYRSLIPLMLGLMLLGSLLGIVVTTLHPLTPEYFEYTPPGLVGRLPKLILLPTLLLMAIYRSKKEMEPSP
;
A
#
# COMPACT_ATOMS: atom_id res chain seq x y z
N MET A 1 -7.04 0.18 26.42
CA MET A 1 -7.32 -0.40 25.09
C MET A 1 -8.32 0.43 24.28
N GLY A 2 -9.40 0.96 24.89
CA GLY A 2 -10.40 1.82 24.20
C GLY A 2 -9.81 3.00 23.42
N ALA A 3 -8.90 3.78 24.04
CA ALA A 3 -8.30 4.95 23.40
C ALA A 3 -7.49 4.67 22.12
N ILE A 4 -6.93 3.46 21.94
CA ILE A 4 -6.22 3.12 20.68
C ILE A 4 -7.23 2.81 19.58
N ILE A 5 -8.28 2.05 19.93
CA ILE A 5 -9.37 1.70 19.02
C ILE A 5 -10.08 2.97 18.57
N ASP A 6 -10.34 3.92 19.45
CA ASP A 6 -10.97 5.20 19.08
C ASP A 6 -10.10 6.08 18.16
N VAL A 7 -8.77 5.88 18.13
CA VAL A 7 -7.88 6.55 17.16
C VAL A 7 -7.89 5.85 15.80
N VAL A 8 -7.78 4.52 15.79
CA VAL A 8 -7.67 3.75 14.55
C VAL A 8 -9.03 3.55 13.89
N LEU A 9 -10.09 3.37 14.67
CA LEU A 9 -11.48 3.14 14.26
C LEU A 9 -12.38 4.14 15.01
N PRO A 10 -12.31 5.44 14.68
CA PRO A 10 -13.05 6.47 15.38
C PRO A 10 -14.56 6.28 15.19
N ARG A 11 -15.32 6.48 16.27
CA ARG A 11 -16.81 6.44 16.22
C ARG A 11 -17.42 7.52 15.34
N LYS A 12 -16.74 8.67 15.23
CA LYS A 12 -17.13 9.80 14.39
C LYS A 12 -16.01 10.10 13.41
N VAL A 13 -16.31 10.04 12.12
CA VAL A 13 -15.36 10.40 11.06
C VAL A 13 -15.41 11.92 10.85
N THR A 14 -14.26 12.57 10.97
CA THR A 14 -14.12 14.03 10.83
C THR A 14 -12.95 14.37 9.91
N ASN A 15 -12.82 15.66 9.56
CA ASN A 15 -11.64 16.14 8.85
C ASN A 15 -10.53 16.63 9.79
N GLU A 16 -10.70 16.44 11.11
CA GLU A 16 -9.70 16.80 12.12
C GLU A 16 -8.72 15.64 12.31
N TYR A 17 -7.45 15.90 12.06
CA TYR A 17 -6.40 14.90 12.24
C TYR A 17 -5.45 15.30 13.36
N ARG A 18 -5.28 14.39 14.32
CA ARG A 18 -4.57 14.60 15.60
C ARG A 18 -3.28 13.79 15.73
N GLY A 19 -2.88 13.10 14.65
CA GLY A 19 -1.70 12.22 14.66
C GLY A 19 -0.36 12.94 14.41
N GLY A 20 -0.36 14.27 14.33
CA GLY A 20 0.84 15.09 14.11
C GLY A 20 1.38 15.07 12.67
N PRO A 21 2.27 16.02 12.32
CA PRO A 21 2.66 16.26 10.92
C PRO A 21 3.48 15.13 10.30
N VAL A 22 4.34 14.44 11.07
CA VAL A 22 5.22 13.40 10.51
C VAL A 22 4.43 12.23 9.91
N PRO A 23 3.46 11.60 10.60
CA PRO A 23 2.67 10.54 9.98
C PRO A 23 1.73 11.05 8.88
N PHE A 24 1.30 12.32 8.93
CA PHE A 24 0.52 12.93 7.85
C PHE A 24 1.33 12.98 6.55
N TYR A 25 2.51 13.59 6.57
CA TYR A 25 3.35 13.69 5.37
C TYR A 25 3.89 12.33 4.93
N GLY A 26 4.19 11.44 5.88
CA GLY A 26 4.53 10.05 5.57
C GLY A 26 3.40 9.32 4.83
N PHE A 27 2.15 9.50 5.25
CA PHE A 27 0.98 8.98 4.55
C PHE A 27 0.82 9.60 3.15
N CYS A 28 1.03 10.91 2.98
CA CYS A 28 1.03 11.57 1.67
C CYS A 28 2.09 10.99 0.72
N LEU A 29 3.30 10.71 1.22
CA LEU A 29 4.37 10.09 0.43
C LEU A 29 4.00 8.66 -0.01
N LEU A 30 3.46 7.86 0.91
CA LEU A 30 2.97 6.51 0.61
C LEU A 30 1.81 6.54 -0.39
N PHE A 31 0.92 7.53 -0.28
CA PHE A 31 -0.16 7.75 -1.23
C PHE A 31 0.37 8.10 -2.63
N ALA A 32 1.37 8.97 -2.74
CA ALA A 32 2.00 9.29 -4.02
C ALA A 32 2.62 8.04 -4.69
N ALA A 33 3.33 7.21 -3.92
CA ALA A 33 3.83 5.93 -4.41
C ALA A 33 2.71 4.98 -4.83
N GLN A 34 1.56 5.00 -4.14
CA GLN A 34 0.39 4.20 -4.47
C GLN A 34 -0.29 4.65 -5.77
N ILE A 35 -0.32 5.96 -6.06
CA ILE A 35 -0.79 6.49 -7.36
C ILE A 35 0.10 5.95 -8.48
N PHE A 36 1.42 6.07 -8.34
CA PHE A 36 2.36 5.55 -9.35
C PHE A 36 2.17 4.04 -9.56
N SER A 37 2.16 3.26 -8.49
CA SER A 37 1.99 1.81 -8.57
C SER A 37 0.65 1.42 -9.21
N SER A 38 -0.47 2.01 -8.77
CA SER A 38 -1.80 1.67 -9.28
C SER A 38 -1.96 2.02 -10.76
N THR A 39 -1.48 3.18 -11.19
CA THR A 39 -1.53 3.59 -12.60
C THR A 39 -0.66 2.70 -13.48
N VAL A 40 0.55 2.34 -13.04
CA VAL A 40 1.42 1.40 -13.75
C VAL A 40 0.76 0.05 -13.94
N HIS A 41 0.27 -0.56 -12.84
CA HIS A 41 -0.29 -1.91 -12.91
C HIS A 41 -1.59 -1.94 -13.72
N LEU A 42 -2.36 -0.86 -13.72
CA LEU A 42 -3.62 -0.78 -14.46
C LEU A 42 -3.44 -0.45 -15.94
N LEU A 43 -2.52 0.46 -16.29
CA LEU A 43 -2.50 1.10 -17.61
C LEU A 43 -1.35 0.67 -18.53
N LYS A 44 -0.25 0.14 -17.99
CA LYS A 44 0.85 -0.33 -18.84
C LYS A 44 0.42 -1.60 -19.59
N ALA A 45 0.91 -1.75 -20.82
CA ALA A 45 0.62 -2.91 -21.67
C ALA A 45 1.02 -4.25 -21.02
N ASP A 46 2.15 -4.26 -20.30
CA ASP A 46 2.64 -5.41 -19.53
C ASP A 46 2.16 -5.40 -18.07
N SER A 47 1.28 -4.46 -17.69
CA SER A 47 0.87 -4.18 -16.30
C SER A 47 2.04 -4.00 -15.31
N GLY A 48 3.21 -3.60 -15.82
CA GLY A 48 4.44 -3.46 -15.04
C GLY A 48 5.11 -4.78 -14.64
N VAL A 49 4.61 -5.94 -15.10
CA VAL A 49 5.16 -7.27 -14.76
C VAL A 49 6.60 -7.42 -15.24
N ASN A 50 6.89 -7.08 -16.49
CA ASN A 50 8.26 -7.19 -17.01
C ASN A 50 9.03 -5.90 -16.79
N SER A 51 8.45 -4.77 -17.15
CA SER A 51 9.14 -3.48 -17.20
C SER A 51 9.42 -2.85 -15.84
N ILE A 52 8.72 -3.26 -14.77
CA ILE A 52 8.94 -2.75 -13.41
C ILE A 52 9.30 -3.88 -12.44
N ALA A 53 8.52 -4.97 -12.43
CA ALA A 53 8.74 -6.10 -11.55
C ALA A 53 9.79 -7.10 -12.08
N SER A 54 10.43 -6.78 -13.21
CA SER A 54 11.55 -7.51 -13.82
C SER A 54 11.29 -8.99 -14.04
N ILE A 55 10.03 -9.43 -14.07
CA ILE A 55 9.68 -10.80 -14.39
C ILE A 55 10.03 -11.04 -15.85
N ILE A 56 10.65 -12.17 -16.17
CA ILE A 56 11.02 -12.51 -17.56
C ILE A 56 9.78 -12.58 -18.46
N VAL A 57 9.96 -12.31 -19.75
CA VAL A 57 8.96 -12.64 -20.75
C VAL A 57 9.06 -14.15 -21.03
N PHE A 58 7.99 -14.90 -20.78
CA PHE A 58 8.00 -16.33 -21.02
C PHE A 58 8.01 -16.60 -22.53
N PRO A 59 8.94 -17.45 -23.03
CA PRO A 59 8.91 -17.85 -24.42
C PRO A 59 7.62 -18.65 -24.70
N PHE A 60 7.02 -18.43 -25.86
CA PHE A 60 5.81 -19.13 -26.25
C PHE A 60 5.82 -19.46 -27.73
N GLU A 61 5.33 -20.65 -28.06
CA GLU A 61 5.05 -21.08 -29.42
C GLU A 61 3.63 -21.66 -29.43
N GLY A 62 2.72 -21.05 -30.19
CA GLY A 62 1.33 -21.46 -30.22
C GLY A 62 0.34 -20.30 -30.34
N PRO A 63 -0.96 -20.59 -30.30
CA PRO A 63 -2.00 -19.59 -30.58
C PRO A 63 -2.27 -18.62 -29.41
N ALA A 64 -1.78 -18.91 -28.20
CA ALA A 64 -2.06 -18.11 -27.00
C ALA A 64 -0.77 -17.83 -26.21
N ASP A 65 -0.49 -16.54 -26.04
CA ASP A 65 0.65 -16.05 -25.26
C ASP A 65 0.31 -16.07 -23.75
N PRO A 66 1.02 -16.86 -22.91
CA PRO A 66 0.77 -16.92 -21.47
C PRO A 66 1.03 -15.58 -20.76
N ASN A 67 1.91 -14.73 -21.30
CA ASN A 67 2.21 -13.43 -20.70
C ASN A 67 0.96 -12.53 -20.65
N ASN A 68 0.11 -12.58 -21.67
CA ASN A 68 -1.13 -11.80 -21.70
C ASN A 68 -2.08 -12.13 -20.55
N ILE A 69 -2.15 -13.41 -20.13
CA ILE A 69 -2.96 -13.83 -18.97
C ILE A 69 -2.35 -13.28 -17.68
N ILE A 70 -1.02 -13.33 -17.55
CA ILE A 70 -0.30 -12.78 -16.39
C ILE A 70 -0.55 -11.26 -16.30
N TYR A 71 -0.47 -10.55 -17.43
CA TYR A 71 -0.73 -9.11 -17.47
C TYR A 71 -2.17 -8.78 -17.11
N MET A 72 -3.13 -9.55 -17.60
CA MET A 72 -4.55 -9.39 -17.25
C MET A 72 -4.77 -9.53 -15.73
N PHE A 73 -4.25 -10.60 -15.11
CA PHE A 73 -4.41 -10.79 -13.65
C PHE A 73 -3.66 -9.74 -12.84
N SER A 74 -2.47 -9.33 -13.26
CA SER A 74 -1.74 -8.22 -12.65
C SER A 74 -2.52 -6.89 -12.75
N ALA A 75 -3.18 -6.63 -13.90
CA ALA A 75 -4.01 -5.45 -14.09
C ALA A 75 -5.25 -5.44 -13.18
N ILE A 76 -5.84 -6.59 -12.87
CA ILE A 76 -6.89 -6.71 -11.83
C ILE A 76 -6.34 -6.27 -10.45
N GLY A 77 -5.10 -6.63 -10.14
CA GLY A 77 -4.37 -6.11 -8.99
C GLY A 77 -4.23 -4.58 -9.05
N GLY A 78 -3.92 -4.03 -10.22
CA GLY A 78 -3.90 -2.59 -10.50
C GLY A 78 -5.24 -1.89 -10.24
N VAL A 79 -6.36 -2.48 -10.65
CA VAL A 79 -7.72 -1.99 -10.34
C VAL A 79 -7.94 -1.91 -8.83
N SER A 80 -7.57 -2.98 -8.10
CA SER A 80 -7.71 -3.02 -6.65
C SER A 80 -6.87 -1.94 -5.97
N GLN A 81 -5.63 -1.73 -6.42
CA GLN A 81 -4.77 -0.64 -5.96
C GLN A 81 -5.35 0.75 -6.29
N MET A 82 -5.99 0.92 -7.44
CA MET A 82 -6.62 2.18 -7.84
C MET A 82 -7.82 2.50 -6.92
N MET A 83 -8.60 1.51 -6.51
CA MET A 83 -9.69 1.71 -5.54
C MET A 83 -9.19 2.24 -4.21
N PHE A 84 -8.09 1.68 -3.68
CA PHE A 84 -7.46 2.22 -2.48
C PHE A 84 -6.87 3.61 -2.70
N THR A 85 -6.35 3.90 -3.89
CA THR A 85 -5.84 5.23 -4.25
C THR A 85 -6.97 6.27 -4.16
N VAL A 86 -8.13 5.99 -4.74
CA VAL A 86 -9.32 6.86 -4.64
C VAL A 86 -9.75 7.03 -3.18
N LEU A 87 -9.76 5.95 -2.39
CA LEU A 87 -10.07 6.00 -0.96
C LEU A 87 -9.09 6.90 -0.18
N TYR A 88 -7.79 6.77 -0.43
CA TYR A 88 -6.76 7.60 0.22
C TYR A 88 -6.90 9.07 -0.16
N ALA A 89 -7.21 9.37 -1.43
CA ALA A 89 -7.51 10.74 -1.87
C ALA A 89 -8.71 11.33 -1.10
N LEU A 90 -9.78 10.55 -0.95
CA LEU A 90 -10.98 10.95 -0.19
C LEU A 90 -10.66 11.19 1.29
N VAL A 91 -9.84 10.33 1.90
CA VAL A 91 -9.36 10.50 3.29
C VAL A 91 -8.55 11.78 3.44
N LEU A 92 -7.61 12.06 2.54
CA LEU A 92 -6.81 13.30 2.58
C LEU A 92 -7.65 14.56 2.35
N TRP A 93 -8.70 14.46 1.55
CA TRP A 93 -9.58 15.59 1.25
C TRP A 93 -10.55 15.88 2.39
N ARG A 94 -11.26 14.87 2.90
CA ARG A 94 -12.48 15.08 3.71
C ARG A 94 -12.55 14.31 5.03
N TYR A 95 -11.78 13.23 5.19
CA TYR A 95 -11.88 12.31 6.32
C TYR A 95 -10.54 12.04 6.99
N ARG A 96 -9.73 13.08 7.20
CA ARG A 96 -8.35 12.93 7.71
C ARG A 96 -8.26 12.22 9.07
N SER A 97 -9.35 12.16 9.84
CA SER A 97 -9.38 11.35 11.07
C SER A 97 -9.16 9.85 10.80
N LEU A 98 -9.30 9.36 9.57
CA LEU A 98 -9.08 7.97 9.16
C LEU A 98 -7.64 7.65 8.73
N ILE A 99 -6.72 8.62 8.73
CA ILE A 99 -5.31 8.37 8.35
C ILE A 99 -4.68 7.22 9.17
N PRO A 100 -4.88 7.10 10.51
CA PRO A 100 -4.37 5.95 11.26
C PRO A 100 -4.95 4.62 10.79
N LEU A 101 -6.24 4.57 10.42
CA LEU A 101 -6.85 3.37 9.82
C LEU A 101 -6.16 3.01 8.50
N MET A 102 -5.93 4.00 7.64
CA MET A 102 -5.32 3.77 6.33
C MET A 102 -3.89 3.25 6.46
N LEU A 103 -3.10 3.80 7.39
CA LEU A 103 -1.77 3.26 7.72
C LEU A 103 -1.84 1.81 8.23
N GLY A 104 -2.84 1.50 9.07
CA GLY A 104 -3.10 0.13 9.52
C GLY A 104 -3.46 -0.83 8.39
N LEU A 105 -4.34 -0.44 7.48
CA LEU A 105 -4.72 -1.24 6.31
C LEU A 105 -3.55 -1.43 5.34
N MET A 106 -2.71 -0.41 5.14
CA MET A 106 -1.48 -0.52 4.37
C MET A 106 -0.49 -1.53 4.99
N LEU A 107 -0.36 -1.52 6.33
CA LEU A 107 0.48 -2.46 7.05
C LEU A 107 -0.07 -3.89 6.93
N LEU A 108 -1.37 -4.08 7.17
CA LEU A 108 -2.03 -5.37 7.00
C LEU A 108 -1.85 -5.90 5.58
N GLY A 109 -2.09 -5.08 4.55
CA GLY A 109 -1.87 -5.46 3.15
C GLY A 109 -0.41 -5.84 2.87
N SER A 110 0.56 -5.16 3.47
CA SER A 110 1.98 -5.52 3.33
C SER A 110 2.31 -6.86 3.99
N LEU A 111 1.71 -7.16 5.15
CA LEU A 111 1.88 -8.45 5.84
C LEU A 111 1.20 -9.59 5.07
N LEU A 112 -0.02 -9.37 4.57
CA LEU A 112 -0.71 -10.34 3.71
C LEU A 112 0.06 -10.57 2.40
N GLY A 113 0.71 -9.53 1.86
CA GLY A 113 1.61 -9.67 0.72
C GLY A 113 2.78 -10.62 0.97
N ILE A 114 3.34 -10.62 2.19
CA ILE A 114 4.36 -11.60 2.58
C ILE A 114 3.77 -13.01 2.56
N VAL A 115 2.60 -13.21 3.15
CA VAL A 115 1.89 -14.50 3.14
C VAL A 115 1.69 -15.00 1.71
N VAL A 116 1.25 -14.15 0.78
CA VAL A 116 1.10 -14.50 -0.65
C VAL A 116 2.42 -14.98 -1.23
N THR A 117 3.52 -14.27 -1.01
CA THR A 117 4.85 -14.67 -1.53
C THR A 117 5.42 -15.92 -0.86
N THR A 118 4.93 -16.29 0.33
CA THR A 118 5.29 -17.55 0.99
C THR A 118 4.48 -18.73 0.44
N LEU A 119 3.19 -18.52 0.16
CA LEU A 119 2.32 -19.56 -0.42
C LEU A 119 2.60 -19.79 -1.91
N HIS A 120 2.98 -18.74 -2.62
CA HIS A 120 3.27 -18.75 -4.06
C HIS A 120 4.64 -18.11 -4.34
N PRO A 121 5.74 -18.80 -3.96
CA PRO A 121 7.07 -18.24 -4.11
C PRO A 121 7.50 -18.16 -5.57
N LEU A 122 8.12 -17.05 -5.95
CA LEU A 122 8.87 -16.91 -7.19
C LEU A 122 10.36 -17.05 -6.86
N THR A 123 11.03 -17.98 -7.52
CA THR A 123 12.48 -18.19 -7.47
C THR A 123 13.23 -17.12 -8.29
N PRO A 124 14.54 -16.92 -8.07
CA PRO A 124 15.32 -15.91 -8.81
C PRO A 124 15.31 -16.07 -10.33
N GLU A 125 15.06 -17.28 -10.85
CA GLU A 125 15.00 -17.57 -12.29
C GLU A 125 13.84 -16.88 -13.02
N TYR A 126 12.82 -16.44 -12.27
CA TYR A 126 11.70 -15.67 -12.83
C TYR A 126 12.04 -14.20 -13.07
N PHE A 127 13.20 -13.71 -12.63
CA PHE A 127 13.55 -12.28 -12.66
C PHE A 127 14.84 -12.00 -13.45
N GLU A 128 14.85 -10.93 -14.23
CA GLU A 128 16.08 -10.41 -14.89
C GLU A 128 17.04 -9.76 -13.89
N TYR A 129 16.50 -9.11 -12.86
CA TYR A 129 17.23 -8.47 -11.77
C TYR A 129 16.30 -8.28 -10.56
N THR A 130 16.84 -7.88 -9.41
CA THR A 130 16.04 -7.68 -8.19
C THR A 130 15.00 -6.55 -8.38
N PRO A 131 13.69 -6.84 -8.30
CA PRO A 131 12.68 -5.83 -8.57
C PRO A 131 12.62 -4.75 -7.47
N PRO A 132 12.28 -3.49 -7.81
CA PRO A 132 12.18 -2.39 -6.85
C PRO A 132 11.21 -2.69 -5.70
N GLY A 133 10.11 -3.40 -5.99
CA GLY A 133 9.12 -3.80 -4.99
C GLY A 133 9.67 -4.77 -3.93
N LEU A 134 10.68 -5.58 -4.28
CA LEU A 134 11.36 -6.46 -3.32
C LEU A 134 12.33 -5.66 -2.44
N VAL A 135 13.11 -4.74 -3.04
CA VAL A 135 14.04 -3.86 -2.31
C VAL A 135 13.29 -2.94 -1.33
N GLY A 136 12.17 -2.35 -1.77
CA GLY A 136 11.36 -1.43 -0.97
C GLY A 136 10.54 -2.10 0.13
N ARG A 137 10.45 -3.44 0.17
CA ARG A 137 9.59 -4.17 1.11
C ARG A 137 9.97 -3.94 2.56
N LEU A 138 11.24 -4.18 2.91
CA LEU A 138 11.71 -4.06 4.29
C LEU A 138 11.65 -2.61 4.81
N PRO A 139 12.11 -1.59 4.06
CA PRO A 139 11.91 -0.20 4.45
C PRO A 139 10.44 0.15 4.70
N LYS A 140 9.52 -0.31 3.84
CA LYS A 140 8.08 -0.07 4.00
C LYS A 140 7.52 -0.74 5.26
N LEU A 141 7.95 -1.96 5.58
CA LEU A 141 7.55 -2.70 6.79
C LEU A 141 8.07 -2.09 8.09
N ILE A 142 9.13 -1.29 8.04
CA ILE A 142 9.61 -0.51 9.19
C ILE A 142 8.89 0.84 9.27
N LEU A 143 8.73 1.51 8.12
CA LEU A 143 8.11 2.83 8.04
C LEU A 143 6.65 2.83 8.50
N LEU A 144 5.82 1.92 7.96
CA LEU A 144 4.39 1.86 8.25
C LEU A 144 4.06 1.73 9.75
N PRO A 145 4.60 0.76 10.51
CA PRO A 145 4.32 0.68 11.94
C PRO A 145 4.88 1.89 12.69
N THR A 146 6.03 2.43 12.28
CA THR A 146 6.58 3.64 12.90
C THR A 146 5.64 4.84 12.75
N LEU A 147 5.12 5.09 11.54
CA LEU A 147 4.14 6.15 11.29
C LEU A 147 2.84 5.90 12.06
N LEU A 148 2.34 4.67 12.07
CA LEU A 148 1.11 4.30 12.77
C LEU A 148 1.24 4.52 14.29
N LEU A 149 2.33 4.04 14.90
CA LEU A 149 2.59 4.20 16.32
C LEU A 149 2.74 5.68 16.71
N MET A 150 3.44 6.47 15.88
CA MET A 150 3.53 7.92 16.07
C MET A 150 2.16 8.60 15.99
N ALA A 151 1.32 8.23 15.01
CA ALA A 151 -0.01 8.78 14.85
C ALA A 151 -0.91 8.45 16.04
N ILE A 152 -0.85 7.22 16.55
CA ILE A 152 -1.59 6.79 17.74
C ILE A 152 -1.11 7.55 18.97
N TYR A 153 0.20 7.63 19.19
CA TYR A 153 0.78 8.31 20.35
C TYR A 153 0.39 9.79 20.38
N ARG A 154 0.52 10.50 19.25
CA ARG A 154 0.17 11.93 19.15
C ARG A 154 -1.32 12.17 19.35
N SER A 155 -2.17 11.36 18.72
CA SER A 155 -3.63 11.51 18.84
C SER A 155 -4.09 11.30 20.28
N LYS A 156 -3.51 10.32 20.99
CA LYS A 156 -3.82 10.09 22.40
C LYS A 156 -3.47 11.29 23.27
N LYS A 157 -2.27 11.86 23.08
CA LYS A 157 -1.82 13.02 23.84
C LYS A 157 -2.74 14.24 23.66
N GLU A 158 -3.29 14.44 22.46
CA GLU A 158 -4.24 15.53 22.20
C GLU A 158 -5.66 15.28 22.74
N MET A 159 -6.01 14.03 23.05
CA MET A 159 -7.31 13.68 23.65
C MET A 159 -7.29 13.69 25.18
N GLU A 160 -6.11 13.66 25.80
CA GLU A 160 -5.96 13.86 27.23
C GLU A 160 -6.16 15.35 27.55
N PRO A 161 -6.97 15.71 28.58
CA PRO A 161 -7.15 17.11 28.96
C PRO A 161 -5.81 17.71 29.39
N SER A 162 -5.57 18.98 29.02
CA SER A 162 -4.43 19.75 29.55
C SER A 162 -4.49 19.76 31.07
N PRO A 163 -3.36 19.55 31.78
CA PRO A 163 -3.30 19.79 33.23
C PRO A 163 -3.61 21.25 33.57
#